data_AF-A0A7X9JLE0-F1
#
_entry.id   AF-A0A7X9JLE0-F1
#
_cell.length_a   1.000
_cell.length_b   1.000
_cell.length_c   1.000
_cell.angle_alpha   90.00
_cell.angle_beta   90.00
_cell.angle_gamma   90.00
#
_symmetry.space_group_name_H-M   'P 1'
#
loop_
_entity.id
_entity.type
_entity.pdbx_description
1 polymer ?
#
loop_
_entity_poly.entity_id
_entity_poly.type
_entity_poly.pdbx_seq_one_letter_code
_entity_poly.pdbx_strand_id
1 'polypeptide(L)'
;KTFKIEWLILSVLFLPVWLSMAILLKNYSNTDVPFIDSFLTTLSFVATYLLARKKLENWLIWIFVDFSSIGLYYYKHLYATIVLFAILTILAFVGYFEWRKQLNASV
;
A
#
# COMPACT_ATOMS: atom_id res chain seq x y z
N LYS A 1 -13.45 -11.72 16.53
CA LYS A 1 -12.68 -12.98 16.32
C LYS A 1 -12.08 -13.08 14.91
N THR A 2 -12.80 -12.67 13.85
CA THR A 2 -12.34 -12.65 12.44
C THR A 2 -11.08 -11.80 12.17
N PHE A 3 -10.86 -10.74 12.95
CA PHE A 3 -9.71 -9.83 12.78
C PHE A 3 -8.34 -10.55 12.75
N LYS A 4 -8.05 -11.43 13.72
CA LYS A 4 -6.74 -12.10 13.79
C LYS A 4 -6.51 -13.10 12.65
N ILE A 5 -7.56 -13.78 12.20
CA ILE A 5 -7.50 -14.76 11.11
C ILE A 5 -7.29 -14.04 9.78
N GLU A 6 -7.96 -12.90 9.56
CA GLU A 6 -7.82 -12.08 8.36
C GLU A 6 -6.38 -11.57 8.19
N TRP A 7 -5.76 -11.04 9.26
CA TRP A 7 -4.35 -10.63 9.23
C TRP A 7 -3.38 -11.79 9.00
N LEU A 8 -3.67 -12.96 9.58
CA LEU A 8 -2.86 -14.15 9.38
C LEU A 8 -2.94 -14.62 7.91
N ILE A 9 -4.14 -14.68 7.34
CA ILE A 9 -4.34 -14.99 5.92
C ILE A 9 -3.60 -13.99 5.02
N LEU A 10 -3.72 -12.69 5.30
CA LEU A 10 -3.03 -11.65 4.52
C LEU A 10 -1.51 -11.83 4.60
N SER A 11 -0.95 -12.14 5.78
CA SER A 11 0.49 -12.38 5.93
C SER A 11 0.97 -13.65 5.20
N VAL A 12 0.18 -14.72 5.22
CA VAL A 12 0.50 -15.99 4.54
C VAL A 12 0.41 -15.84 3.03
N LEU A 13 -0.59 -15.12 2.52
CA LEU A 13 -0.76 -14.85 1.09
C LEU A 13 0.22 -13.78 0.58
N PHE A 14 0.78 -12.95 1.45
CA PHE A 14 1.70 -11.88 1.05
C PHE A 14 2.92 -12.42 0.31
N LEU A 15 3.60 -13.41 0.87
CA LEU A 15 4.81 -14.00 0.29
C LEU A 15 4.62 -14.59 -1.12
N PRO A 16 3.63 -15.46 -1.38
CA PRO A 16 3.43 -16.01 -2.71
C PRO A 16 2.97 -14.96 -3.73
N VAL A 17 2.16 -13.97 -3.32
CA VAL A 17 1.74 -12.87 -4.21
C VAL A 17 2.91 -11.95 -4.52
N TRP A 18 3.76 -11.64 -3.53
CA TRP A 18 4.96 -10.85 -3.74
C TRP A 18 5.94 -11.54 -4.68
N LEU A 19 6.16 -12.84 -4.50
CA LEU A 19 7.07 -13.62 -5.32
C LEU A 19 6.55 -13.76 -6.77
N SER A 20 5.25 -14.02 -6.95
CA SER A 20 4.66 -14.07 -8.28
C SER A 20 4.77 -12.73 -8.99
N MET A 21 4.55 -11.63 -8.28
CA MET A 21 4.68 -10.29 -8.83
C MET A 21 6.14 -9.93 -9.15
N ALA A 22 7.10 -10.31 -8.30
CA ALA A 22 8.52 -10.13 -8.57
C ALA A 22 8.98 -10.88 -9.83
N ILE A 23 8.51 -12.11 -10.05
CA ILE A 23 8.82 -12.90 -11.24
C ILE A 23 8.20 -12.27 -12.49
N LEU A 24 6.95 -11.79 -12.40
CA LEU A 24 6.30 -11.09 -13.50
C LEU A 24 7.05 -9.82 -13.90
N LEU A 25 7.40 -8.97 -12.92
CA LEU A 25 8.15 -7.75 -13.19
C LEU A 25 9.54 -8.04 -13.76
N LYS A 26 10.23 -9.06 -13.26
CA LYS A 26 11.56 -9.44 -13.78
C LYS A 26 11.51 -9.92 -15.24
N ASN A 27 10.46 -10.63 -15.63
CA ASN A 27 10.35 -11.23 -16.96
C ASN A 27 9.75 -10.28 -18.01
N TYR A 28 8.90 -9.34 -17.59
CA TYR A 28 8.11 -8.50 -18.51
C TYR A 28 8.35 -6.99 -18.35
N SER A 29 9.12 -6.54 -17.36
CA SER A 29 9.30 -5.11 -17.07
C SER A 29 10.79 -4.73 -17.01
N ASN A 30 11.14 -3.60 -17.62
CA ASN A 30 12.46 -2.97 -17.51
C ASN A 30 12.55 -2.13 -16.22
N THR A 31 12.28 -2.73 -15.06
CA THR A 31 12.53 -2.04 -13.78
C THR A 31 13.84 -2.54 -13.18
N ASP A 32 14.67 -1.60 -12.73
CA ASP A 32 15.96 -1.92 -12.10
C ASP A 32 15.81 -2.42 -10.66
N VAL A 33 14.61 -2.28 -10.07
CA VAL A 33 14.29 -2.60 -8.68
C VAL A 33 13.05 -3.50 -8.54
N PRO A 34 13.00 -4.65 -9.24
CA PRO A 34 11.79 -5.47 -9.35
C PRO A 34 11.28 -5.98 -8.00
N PHE A 35 12.17 -6.22 -7.03
CA PHE A 35 11.79 -6.69 -5.69
C PHE A 35 11.10 -5.61 -4.85
N ILE A 36 11.56 -4.36 -4.94
CA ILE A 36 10.97 -3.23 -4.20
C ILE A 36 9.65 -2.85 -4.85
N ASP A 37 9.62 -2.77 -6.19
CA ASP A 37 8.41 -2.45 -6.95
C ASP A 37 7.32 -3.50 -6.73
N SER A 38 7.67 -4.79 -6.75
CA SER A 38 6.71 -5.86 -6.45
C SER A 38 6.24 -5.80 -5.00
N PHE A 39 7.10 -5.46 -4.05
CA PHE A 39 6.73 -5.33 -2.63
C PHE A 39 5.70 -4.24 -2.41
N LEU A 40 5.94 -3.05 -2.95
CA LEU A 40 4.99 -1.93 -2.88
C LEU A 40 3.67 -2.27 -3.58
N THR A 41 3.72 -2.96 -4.72
CA THR A 41 2.52 -3.38 -5.45
C THR A 41 1.70 -4.39 -4.65
N THR A 42 2.33 -5.39 -4.03
CA THR A 42 1.64 -6.37 -3.19
C THR A 42 1.04 -5.70 -1.94
N LEU A 43 1.74 -4.75 -1.32
CA LEU A 43 1.17 -3.95 -0.23
C LEU A 43 -0.05 -3.15 -0.66
N SER A 44 -0.04 -2.55 -1.86
CA SER A 44 -1.20 -1.84 -2.41
C SER A 44 -2.41 -2.75 -2.59
N PHE A 45 -2.23 -4.01 -2.98
CA PHE A 45 -3.32 -4.98 -3.01
C PHE A 45 -3.91 -5.23 -1.63
N VAL A 46 -3.06 -5.39 -0.61
CA VAL A 46 -3.50 -5.54 0.79
C VAL A 46 -4.25 -4.30 1.25
N ALA A 47 -3.73 -3.10 0.97
CA ALA A 47 -4.37 -1.84 1.31
C ALA A 47 -5.76 -1.71 0.66
N THR A 48 -5.86 -2.05 -0.63
CA THR A 48 -7.12 -2.03 -1.40
C THR A 48 -8.13 -3.04 -0.85
N TYR A 49 -7.68 -4.24 -0.46
CA TYR A 49 -8.53 -5.22 0.19
C TYR A 49 -9.08 -4.71 1.53
N LEU A 50 -8.23 -4.13 2.38
CA LEU A 50 -8.66 -3.55 3.66
C LEU A 50 -9.60 -2.36 3.47
N LEU A 51 -9.36 -1.54 2.44
CA LEU A 51 -10.23 -0.44 2.05
C LEU A 51 -11.63 -0.94 1.67
N ALA A 52 -11.74 -1.98 0.86
CA ALA A 52 -13.01 -2.62 0.49
C ALA A 52 -13.77 -3.18 1.71
N ARG A 53 -13.03 -3.59 2.74
CA ARG A 53 -13.56 -4.08 4.02
C ARG A 53 -13.84 -2.97 5.04
N LYS A 54 -13.71 -1.70 4.63
CA LYS A 54 -13.89 -0.50 5.46
C LYS A 54 -13.06 -0.51 6.76
N LYS A 55 -11.83 -1.03 6.70
CA LYS A 55 -10.90 -1.11 7.84
C LYS A 55 -10.08 0.17 7.95
N LEU A 56 -9.93 0.74 9.14
CA LEU A 56 -9.12 1.96 9.36
C LEU A 56 -7.64 1.76 9.04
N GLU A 57 -7.14 0.53 9.23
CA GLU A 57 -5.75 0.16 9.04
C GLU A 57 -5.30 0.30 7.58
N ASN A 58 -6.23 0.31 6.62
CA ASN A 58 -5.92 0.53 5.20
C ASN A 58 -5.11 1.82 4.99
N TRP A 59 -5.46 2.89 5.70
CA TRP A 59 -4.84 4.20 5.55
C TRP A 59 -3.39 4.21 6.01
N LEU A 60 -3.06 3.43 7.05
CA LEU A 60 -1.67 3.29 7.53
C LEU A 60 -0.81 2.58 6.49
N ILE A 61 -1.36 1.58 5.78
CA ILE A 61 -0.65 0.90 4.70
C ILE A 61 -0.45 1.86 3.51
N TRP A 62 -1.47 2.65 3.14
CA TRP A 62 -1.34 3.66 2.09
C TRP A 62 -0.25 4.70 2.40
N ILE A 63 -0.21 5.22 3.63
CA ILE A 63 0.84 6.15 4.06
C ILE A 63 2.24 5.52 3.89
N PHE A 64 2.40 4.26 4.30
CA PHE A 64 3.68 3.56 4.16
C PHE A 64 4.07 3.33 2.70
N VAL A 65 3.11 2.91 1.86
CA VAL A 65 3.31 2.69 0.42
C VAL A 65 3.67 3.99 -0.30
N ASP A 66 2.93 5.06 -0.05
CA ASP A 66 3.14 6.35 -0.70
C ASP A 66 4.49 6.95 -0.29
N PHE A 67 4.84 6.89 1.00
CA PHE A 67 6.13 7.37 1.49
C PHE A 67 7.30 6.59 0.89
N SER A 68 7.19 5.26 0.82
CA SER A 68 8.20 4.42 0.19
C SER A 68 8.31 4.68 -1.31
N SER A 69 7.17 4.96 -1.96
CA SER A 69 7.11 5.33 -3.38
C SER A 69 7.81 6.65 -3.65
N ILE A 70 7.68 7.66 -2.77
CA ILE A 70 8.42 8.93 -2.87
C ILE A 70 9.93 8.68 -2.91
N GLY A 71 10.45 7.87 -1.97
CA GLY A 71 11.88 7.54 -1.92
C GLY A 71 12.36 6.81 -3.18
N LEU A 72 11.54 5.88 -3.68
CA LEU A 72 11.83 5.16 -4.91
C LEU A 72 11.85 6.09 -6.14
N TYR A 73 10.85 6.95 -6.29
CA TYR A 73 10.75 7.86 -7.44
C TYR A 73 11.77 8.99 -7.39
N TYR A 74 12.26 9.34 -6.20
CA TYR A 74 13.43 10.19 -6.05
C TYR A 74 14.68 9.55 -6.67
N TYR A 75 14.92 8.27 -6.40
CA TYR A 75 16.01 7.51 -7.04
C TYR A 75 15.84 7.40 -8.56
N LYS A 76 14.61 7.28 -9.05
CA LYS A 76 14.31 7.24 -10.50
C LYS A 76 14.25 8.62 -11.17
N HIS A 77 14.54 9.72 -10.45
CA HIS A 77 14.45 11.11 -10.93
C HIS A 77 13.06 11.51 -11.52
N LEU A 78 11.99 10.86 -11.06
CA LEU A 78 10.63 11.09 -11.54
C LEU A 78 9.89 12.09 -10.63
N TYR A 79 10.28 13.37 -10.71
CA TYR A 79 9.81 14.41 -9.79
C TYR A 79 8.30 14.69 -9.84
N ALA A 80 7.67 14.60 -11.02
CA ALA A 80 6.23 14.79 -11.14
C ALA A 80 5.45 13.73 -10.33
N THR A 81 5.91 12.48 -10.36
CA THR A 81 5.31 11.36 -9.63
C THR A 81 5.50 11.54 -8.12
N ILE A 82 6.64 12.07 -7.68
CA ILE A 82 6.88 12.38 -6.26
C ILE A 82 5.84 13.36 -5.73
N VAL A 83 5.53 14.42 -6.47
CA VAL A 83 4.51 15.40 -6.07
C VAL A 83 3.13 14.73 -5.94
N LEU A 84 2.78 13.86 -6.89
CA LEU A 84 1.54 13.09 -6.80
C LEU A 84 1.49 12.23 -5.53
N PHE A 85 2.53 11.44 -5.24
CA PHE A 85 2.56 10.60 -4.05
C PHE A 85 2.60 11.41 -2.74
N ALA A 86 3.20 12.60 -2.73
CA ALA A 86 3.13 13.50 -1.59
C ALA A 86 1.69 13.96 -1.31
N ILE A 87 0.94 14.31 -2.37
CA ILE A 87 -0.48 14.67 -2.26
C ILE A 87 -1.30 13.46 -1.78
N LEU A 88 -1.05 12.27 -2.33
CA LEU A 88 -1.73 11.03 -1.91
C LEU A 88 -1.45 10.70 -0.44
N THR A 89 -0.20 10.88 0.02
CA THR A 89 0.17 10.69 1.42
C THR A 89 -0.67 11.59 2.33
N ILE A 90 -0.79 12.88 2.00
CA ILE A 90 -1.61 13.84 2.74
C ILE A 90 -3.07 13.40 2.74
N LEU A 91 -3.60 12.98 1.60
CA LEU A 91 -4.97 12.48 1.48
C LEU A 91 -5.20 11.23 2.34
N ALA A 92 -4.22 10.33 2.42
CA ALA A 92 -4.29 9.14 3.27
C ALA A 92 -4.34 9.50 4.76
N PHE A 93 -3.58 10.50 5.21
CA PHE A 93 -3.70 11.04 6.56
C PHE A 93 -5.10 11.62 6.82
N VAL A 94 -5.62 12.45 5.91
CA VAL A 94 -6.97 13.02 6.04
C VAL A 94 -8.03 11.92 6.10
N GLY A 95 -7.94 10.92 5.21
CA GLY A 95 -8.84 9.77 5.19
C GLY A 95 -8.83 8.98 6.49
N TYR A 96 -7.65 8.78 7.09
CA TYR A 96 -7.53 8.13 8.40
C TYR A 96 -8.28 8.87 9.50
N PHE A 97 -8.06 10.19 9.62
CA PHE A 97 -8.70 11.00 10.66
C PHE A 97 -10.21 11.09 10.47
N GLU A 98 -10.65 11.31 9.23
CA GLU A 98 -12.07 11.44 8.90
C GLU A 98 -12.83 10.14 9.20
N TRP A 99 -12.31 8.99 8.77
CA TRP A 99 -12.94 7.70 9.06
C TRP A 99 -12.92 7.36 10.55
N ARG A 100 -11.85 7.73 11.26
CA ARG A 100 -11.75 7.51 12.71
C ARG A 100 -12.80 8.33 13.44
N LYS A 101 -13.02 9.58 13.01
CA LYS A 101 -14.07 10.45 13.55
C LYS A 101 -15.46 9.87 13.28
N GLN A 102 -15.74 9.41 12.06
CA GLN A 102 -17.02 8.80 11.71
C GLN A 102 -17.33 7.56 12.56
N LEU A 103 -16.35 6.67 12.75
CA LEU A 103 -16.51 5.49 13.58
C LEU A 103 -16.79 5.83 15.06
N ASN A 104 -16.15 6.88 15.59
CA ASN A 104 -16.40 7.33 16.96
C ASN A 104 -17.73 8.07 17.12
N ALA A 105 -18.24 8.71 16.07
CA ALA A 105 -19.52 9.42 16.09
C ALA A 105 -20.73 8.48 15.91
N SER A 106 -20.51 7.28 15.37
CA SER A 106 -21.53 6.24 15.18
C SER A 106 -21.70 5.28 16.38
N VAL A 107 -20.99 5.53 17.49
CA VAL A 107 -21.09 4.79 18.76
C VAL A 107 -21.78 5.68 19.78
#